data_AF-A0A351J5K2-F1
#
_entry.id   AF-A0A351J5K2-F1
#
_cell.length_a   1.000
_cell.length_b   1.000
_cell.length_c   1.000
_cell.angle_alpha   90.00
_cell.angle_beta   90.00
_cell.angle_gamma   90.00
#
_symmetry.space_group_name_H-M   'P 1'
#
loop_
_entity.id
_entity.type
_entity.pdbx_description
1 polymer ?
#
loop_
_entity_poly.entity_id
_entity_poly.type
_entity_poly.pdbx_seq_one_letter_code
_entity_poly.pdbx_strand_id
1 'polypeptide(L)' 'HYYIDDLIGMEVFEADGHLLGTVREVLETGSNAVLSVMRGKQEVLIPMLKSVIKSVDLSRRVINAALPPGLLEDDQDAH' A
#
# COMPACT_ATOMS: atom_id res chain seq x y z
N HIS A 1 -12.75 15.52 -7.89
CA HIS A 1 -12.31 15.09 -6.56
C HIS A 1 -12.70 13.63 -6.39
N TYR A 2 -11.88 12.68 -6.85
CA TYR A 2 -12.24 11.24 -6.85
C TYR A 2 -11.05 10.28 -6.67
N TYR A 3 -9.82 10.76 -6.53
CA TYR A 3 -8.64 9.90 -6.61
C TYR A 3 -8.43 8.93 -5.43
N ILE A 4 -9.19 9.06 -4.34
CA ILE A 4 -8.93 8.31 -3.10
C ILE A 4 -9.83 7.06 -3.04
N ASP A 5 -11.13 7.22 -3.28
CA ASP A 5 -12.09 6.11 -3.35
C ASP A 5 -11.81 5.15 -4.52
N ASP A 6 -11.31 5.66 -5.64
CA ASP A 6 -10.94 4.82 -6.80
C ASP A 6 -9.78 3.85 -6.50
N LEU A 7 -9.04 4.06 -5.40
CA LEU A 7 -7.95 3.18 -4.98
C LEU A 7 -8.45 1.98 -4.17
N ILE A 8 -9.65 2.05 -3.61
CA ILE A 8 -10.20 0.98 -2.79
C ILE A 8 -10.42 -0.26 -3.66
N GLY A 9 -9.91 -1.40 -3.20
CA GLY A 9 -9.93 -2.66 -3.93
C GLY A 9 -8.83 -2.82 -4.98
N MET A 10 -7.91 -1.85 -5.12
CA MET A 10 -6.72 -2.03 -5.96
C MET A 10 -5.71 -2.96 -5.30
N GLU A 11 -4.97 -3.71 -6.11
CA GLU A 11 -3.89 -4.57 -5.65
C GLU A 11 -2.59 -3.76 -5.58
N VAL A 12 -1.86 -3.91 -4.47
CA VAL A 12 -0.57 -3.24 -4.26
C VAL A 12 0.55 -4.24 -4.44
N PHE A 13 1.45 -3.94 -5.35
CA PHE A 13 2.61 -4.76 -5.69
C PHE A 13 3.91 -4.04 -5.36
N GLU A 14 4.93 -4.82 -5.03
CA GLU A 14 6.30 -4.34 -4.95
C GLU A 14 6.95 -4.26 -6.34
N ALA A 15 8.08 -3.56 -6.46
CA ALA A 15 8.85 -3.44 -7.70
C ALA A 15 9.32 -4.79 -8.29
N ASP A 16 9.45 -5.83 -7.46
CA ASP A 16 9.76 -7.22 -7.83
C ASP A 16 8.54 -7.97 -8.42
N GLY A 17 7.33 -7.42 -8.25
CA GLY A 17 6.08 -8.11 -8.62
C GLY A 17 5.47 -8.91 -7.46
N HIS A 18 6.02 -8.82 -6.25
CA HIS A 18 5.42 -9.40 -5.05
C HIS A 18 4.12 -8.68 -4.67
N LEU A 19 3.02 -9.43 -4.49
CA LEU A 19 1.76 -8.87 -4.01
C LEU A 19 1.87 -8.53 -2.51
N LEU A 20 1.80 -7.25 -2.20
CA LEU A 20 1.78 -6.75 -0.82
C LEU A 20 0.39 -6.87 -0.21
N GLY A 21 -0.66 -6.77 -1.02
CA GLY A 21 -2.04 -6.99 -0.60
C GLY A 21 -3.04 -6.15 -1.40
N THR A 22 -4.24 -5.97 -0.86
CA THR A 22 -5.32 -5.20 -1.50
C THR A 22 -5.68 -3.99 -0.66
N VAL A 23 -5.83 -2.81 -1.28
CA VAL A 23 -6.25 -1.59 -0.61
C VAL A 23 -7.65 -1.79 -0.05
N ARG A 24 -7.80 -1.65 1.27
CA ARG A 24 -9.07 -1.70 1.98
C ARG A 24 -9.69 -0.31 2.09
N GLU A 25 -8.88 0.67 2.47
CA GLU A 25 -9.31 2.05 2.69
C GLU A 25 -8.11 2.99 2.62
N VAL A 26 -8.39 4.29 2.53
CA VAL A 26 -7.36 5.32 2.55
C VAL A 26 -7.59 6.24 3.73
N LEU A 27 -6.60 6.33 4.61
CA LEU A 27 -6.63 7.12 5.83
C LEU A 27 -5.98 8.47 5.56
N GLU A 28 -6.74 9.55 5.68
CA GLU A 28 -6.21 10.92 5.56
C GLU A 28 -5.63 11.38 6.91
N THR A 29 -4.31 11.30 7.05
CA THR A 29 -3.63 11.64 8.32
C THR A 29 -3.19 13.10 8.37
N GLY A 30 -4.07 14.06 8.03
CA GLY A 30 -3.86 15.52 8.14
C GLY A 30 -2.74 16.16 7.28
N SER A 31 -1.66 15.43 7.02
CA SER A 31 -0.46 15.84 6.29
C SER A 31 -0.23 14.95 5.07
N ASN A 32 -0.49 13.64 5.15
CA ASN A 32 -0.40 12.71 4.04
C ASN A 32 -1.50 11.64 4.11
N ALA A 33 -1.93 11.14 2.96
CA ALA A 33 -2.79 9.96 2.89
C ALA A 33 -1.97 8.68 3.15
N VAL A 34 -2.59 7.68 3.76
CA VAL A 34 -2.02 6.37 4.07
C VAL A 34 -2.97 5.31 3.56
N LEU A 35 -2.49 4.41 2.71
CA LEU A 35 -3.25 3.25 2.25
C LEU A 35 -3.26 2.20 3.36
N SER A 36 -4.44 1.78 3.80
CA SER A 36 -4.61 0.52 4.50
C SER A 36 -4.69 -0.60 3.47
N VAL A 37 -3.74 -1.52 3.52
CA VAL A 37 -3.60 -2.64 2.59
C VAL A 37 -3.70 -3.94 3.37
N MET A 38 -4.69 -4.75 3.03
CA MET A 38 -4.90 -6.04 3.66
C MET A 38 -4.10 -7.13 2.94
N ARG A 39 -3.25 -7.82 3.71
CA ARG A 39 -2.49 -9.00 3.30
C ARG A 39 -3.00 -10.22 4.07
N GLY A 40 -4.06 -10.85 3.55
CA GLY A 40 -4.75 -11.93 4.25
C GLY A 40 -5.40 -11.43 5.54
N LYS A 41 -4.82 -11.80 6.70
CA LYS A 41 -5.29 -11.34 8.03
C LYS A 41 -4.48 -10.17 8.61
N GLN A 42 -3.34 -9.84 7.99
CA GLN A 42 -2.51 -8.72 8.42
C GLN A 42 -2.92 -7.45 7.67
N GLU A 43 -2.84 -6.31 8.34
CA GLU A 43 -3.03 -4.99 7.75
C GLU A 43 -1.68 -4.28 7.67
N VAL A 44 -1.42 -3.66 6.53
CA VAL A 44 -0.21 -2.91 6.24
C VAL A 44 -0.59 -1.48 5.94
N LEU A 45 0.06 -0.53 6.61
CA LEU A 45 -0.14 0.90 6.38
C LEU A 45 0.96 1.43 5.45
N ILE A 46 0.59 1.76 4.22
CA ILE A 46 1.52 2.25 3.21
C ILE A 46 1.30 3.75 3.01
N PRO A 47 2.25 4.61 3.42
CA PRO A 47 2.09 6.04 3.25
C PRO A 47 2.14 6.41 1.76
N MET A 48 1.18 7.22 1.30
CA MET A 48 1.07 7.69 -0.09
C MET A 48 2.08 8.79 -0.43
N LEU A 49 3.35 8.52 -0.18
CA LEU A 49 4.46 9.41 -0.47
C LEU A 49 4.98 9.15 -1.88
N LYS A 50 5.45 10.19 -2.57
CA LYS A 50 6.11 10.05 -3.90
C LYS A 50 7.33 9.14 -3.88
N SER A 51 7.98 8.99 -2.71
CA SER A 51 9.10 8.07 -2.54
C SER A 51 8.65 6.61 -2.49
N VAL A 52 7.43 6.35 -2.00
CA VAL A 52 6.89 5.00 -1.79
C VAL A 52 6.04 4.57 -2.99
N ILE A 53 5.05 5.37 -3.40
CA ILE A 53 4.19 5.04 -4.54
C ILE A 53 4.93 5.37 -5.84
N LYS A 54 5.28 4.34 -6.60
CA LYS A 54 6.04 4.47 -7.87
C LYS A 54 5.13 4.68 -9.05
N SER A 55 4.01 3.96 -9.11
CA SER A 55 3.00 4.14 -10.16
C SER A 55 1.64 3.66 -9.69
N VAL A 56 0.59 4.23 -10.29
CA VAL A 56 -0.82 3.87 -10.05
C VAL A 56 -1.43 3.63 -11.42
N ASP A 57 -1.88 2.41 -11.68
CA ASP A 57 -2.50 1.99 -12.94
C ASP A 57 -3.97 1.68 -12.68
N LEU A 58 -4.83 2.68 -12.87
CA LEU A 58 -6.27 2.57 -12.65
C LEU A 58 -6.94 1.59 -13.63
N SER A 59 -6.39 1.45 -14.84
CA SER A 59 -6.94 0.53 -15.85
C SER A 59 -6.78 -0.91 -15.43
N ARG A 60 -5.63 -1.23 -14.81
CA ARG A 60 -5.32 -2.56 -14.30
C ARG A 60 -5.72 -2.76 -12.83
N ARG A 61 -6.12 -1.69 -12.14
CA ARG A 61 -6.36 -1.67 -10.68
C ARG A 61 -5.14 -2.10 -9.87
N VAL A 62 -3.95 -1.67 -10.30
CA VAL A 62 -2.67 -2.01 -9.68
C VAL A 62 -1.93 -0.76 -9.20
N ILE A 63 -1.38 -0.82 -7.99
CA ILE A 63 -0.49 0.19 -7.42
C ILE A 63 0.89 -0.44 -7.24
N ASN A 64 1.94 0.15 -7.80
CA ASN A 64 3.30 -0.27 -7.53
C ASN A 64 3.88 0.62 -6.42
N ALA A 65 4.23 0.01 -5.30
CA ALA A 65 4.91 0.65 -4.18
C ALA A 65 6.34 0.10 -4.04
N ALA A 66 7.27 0.93 -3.58
CA ALA A 66 8.56 0.47 -3.08
C ALA A 66 8.64 0.87 -1.61
N LEU A 67 8.48 -0.11 -0.74
CA LEU A 67 8.57 0.10 0.68
C LEU A 67 10.06 0.21 1.08
N PRO A 68 10.41 1.15 1.97
CA PRO A 68 11.77 1.19 2.49
C PRO A 68 12.05 -0.09 3.30
N PRO A 69 13.31 -0.58 3.30
CA PRO A 69 13.71 -1.68 4.15
C PRO A 69 13.38 -1.33 5.61
N GLY A 70 12.72 -2.23 6.33
CA GLY A 70 12.26 -2.01 7.71
C GLY A 70 10.77 -1.68 7.88
N LEU A 71 10.05 -1.31 6.82
CA LEU A 71 8.63 -0.91 6.96
C LEU A 71 7.69 -2.12 7.13
N LEU A 72 8.09 -3.28 6.61
CA LEU A 72 7.44 -4.57 6.77
C LEU A 72 8.34 -5.51 7.58
N GLU A 73 8.82 -5.07 8.73
CA GLU A 73 9.42 -6.03 9.66
C GLU A 73 8.26 -6.84 10.24
N ASP A 74 8.07 -8.05 9.70
CA ASP A 74 7.29 -9.10 10.35
C ASP A 74 8.07 -9.42 11.63
N ASP A 75 7.58 -8.91 12.77
CA ASP A 75 8.08 -9.21 14.10
C ASP A 75 7.81 -10.72 14.38
N GLN A 76 8.59 -11.56 13.72
CA GLN A 76 8.72 -12.99 13.96
C GLN A 76 10.19 -13.32 14.20
N ASP A 77 10.80 -12.58 15.13
CA ASP A 77 12.00 -13.00 15.83
C ASP A 77 11.72 -12.95 17.34
N ALA A 78 10.78 -13.81 17.78
CA ALA A 78 10.72 -14.23 19.17
C ALA A 78 11.34 -15.63 19.25
N HIS A 79 12.65 -15.64 19.49
CA HIS A 79 13.47 -16.79 19.88
C HIS A 79 12.89 -17.53 21.10
#